data_AF-I0HIX9-F1
#
_entry.id   AF-I0HIX9-F1
#
_cell.length_a   1.000
_cell.length_b   1.000
_cell.length_c   1.000
_cell.angle_alpha   90.00
_cell.angle_beta   90.00
_cell.angle_gamma   90.00
#
_symmetry.space_group_name_H-M   'P 1'
#
loop_
_entity.id
_entity.type
_entity.pdbx_description
1 polymer ?
#
loop_
_entity_poly.entity_id
_entity_poly.type
_entity_poly.pdbx_seq_one_letter_code
_entity_poly.pdbx_strand_id
1 'polypeptide(L)'
;MVHTLTRRVVVGLIAILIGWLGVWLLDSHWKSDAELQAESQRRSAEPVLCDGKVMNPGDVCMAFGKGAAERGGTYDEMKAKHVAAVQPDDLRADDLIWRFVAAVPLLISAALLISVIVAFVVAARVPAGRRALAAAHGWTYERKHPTLAGDAGLFAPYVAGRNEASDVVAGEWKGFPFLIFSFRDTSSTEKAAFRVTLPIALPFMRVIDSSEHPFSSDTDPGVQAWLGMKLGIVPTKKTVTRMAFWAQDDRLVRVVSWQSKPSTIEAELDATVNLAERLVNAAMETVAEAETRDRPGGQNS
;
A
#
# COMPACT_ATOMS: atom_id res chain seq x y z
N MET A 1 -11.63 2.79 13.29
CA MET A 1 -10.95 1.46 13.27
C MET A 1 -11.88 0.33 12.81
N VAL A 2 -13.16 0.31 13.23
CA VAL A 2 -14.12 -0.74 12.87
C VAL A 2 -14.23 -0.96 11.34
N HIS A 3 -14.44 0.10 10.55
CA HIS A 3 -14.54 -0.04 9.08
C HIS A 3 -13.33 -0.70 8.40
N THR A 4 -12.11 -0.45 8.86
CA THR A 4 -10.89 -1.02 8.23
C THR A 4 -10.72 -2.49 8.59
N LEU A 5 -11.06 -2.87 9.83
CA LEU A 5 -11.04 -4.26 10.29
C LEU A 5 -12.13 -5.06 9.56
N THR A 6 -13.36 -4.54 9.52
CA THR A 6 -14.49 -5.16 8.82
C THR A 6 -14.17 -5.37 7.35
N ARG A 7 -13.57 -4.39 6.67
CA ARG A 7 -13.18 -4.54 5.25
C ARG A 7 -12.13 -5.63 5.05
N ARG A 8 -11.14 -5.75 5.94
CA ARG A 8 -10.10 -6.80 5.87
C ARG A 8 -10.68 -8.19 6.14
N VAL A 9 -11.60 -8.31 7.09
CA VAL A 9 -12.33 -9.57 7.36
C VAL A 9 -13.17 -9.97 6.16
N VAL A 10 -13.92 -9.05 5.56
CA VAL A 10 -14.71 -9.31 4.36
C VAL A 10 -13.82 -9.77 3.19
N VAL A 11 -12.69 -9.10 2.95
CA VAL A 11 -11.74 -9.53 1.91
C VAL A 11 -11.18 -10.93 2.20
N GLY A 12 -10.85 -11.24 3.45
CA GLY A 12 -10.41 -12.57 3.85
C GLY A 12 -11.47 -13.65 3.61
N LEU A 13 -12.73 -13.38 3.94
CA LEU A 13 -13.85 -14.29 3.69
C LEU A 13 -14.08 -14.51 2.19
N ILE A 14 -14.01 -13.44 1.39
CA ILE A 14 -14.12 -13.55 -0.08
C ILE A 14 -12.97 -14.40 -0.64
N ALA A 15 -11.74 -14.21 -0.15
CA ALA A 15 -10.60 -15.01 -0.58
C ALA A 15 -10.80 -16.51 -0.24
N ILE A 16 -11.32 -16.83 0.94
CA ILE A 16 -11.64 -18.21 1.32
C ILE A 16 -12.72 -18.81 0.39
N LEU A 17 -13.78 -18.06 0.07
CA LEU A 17 -14.83 -18.51 -0.85
C LEU A 17 -14.29 -18.77 -2.26
N ILE A 18 -13.46 -17.88 -2.80
CA ILE A 18 -12.83 -18.04 -4.11
C ILE A 18 -11.89 -19.25 -4.10
N GLY A 19 -11.09 -19.41 -3.04
CA GLY A 19 -10.20 -20.55 -2.88
C GLY A 19 -10.97 -21.87 -2.83
N TRP A 20 -12.07 -21.91 -2.09
CA TRP A 20 -12.94 -23.08 -2.00
C TRP A 20 -13.55 -23.46 -3.36
N LEU A 21 -13.98 -22.47 -4.16
CA LEU A 21 -14.46 -22.71 -5.53
C LEU A 21 -13.35 -23.30 -6.43
N GLY A 22 -12.12 -22.81 -6.29
CA GLY A 22 -10.96 -23.34 -7.01
C GLY A 22 -10.64 -24.80 -6.65
N VAL A 23 -10.66 -25.14 -5.36
CA VAL A 23 -10.51 -26.52 -4.89
C VAL A 23 -11.62 -27.42 -5.43
N TRP A 24 -12.88 -26.95 -5.37
CA TRP A 24 -14.02 -27.70 -5.87
C TRP A 24 -13.92 -27.97 -7.38
N LEU A 25 -13.52 -26.97 -8.18
CA LEU A 25 -13.29 -27.14 -9.61
C LEU A 25 -12.13 -28.09 -9.93
N LEU A 26 -11.05 -28.04 -9.13
CA LEU A 26 -9.94 -28.99 -9.27
C LEU A 26 -10.39 -30.41 -8.97
N ASP A 27 -11.15 -30.62 -7.90
CA ASP A 27 -11.66 -31.92 -7.49
C ASP A 27 -12.64 -32.51 -8.53
N SER A 28 -13.56 -31.68 -9.05
CA SER A 28 -14.56 -32.12 -10.04
C SER A 28 -13.96 -32.48 -11.41
N HIS A 29 -12.77 -31.98 -11.72
CA HIS A 29 -12.08 -32.19 -12.99
C HIS A 29 -10.77 -32.99 -12.84
N TRP A 30 -10.48 -33.57 -11.67
CA TRP A 30 -9.31 -34.43 -11.54
C TRP A 30 -9.65 -35.87 -11.95
N LYS A 31 -9.61 -36.16 -13.26
CA LYS A 31 -9.73 -37.54 -13.74
C LYS A 31 -8.36 -38.21 -13.82
N SER A 32 -8.27 -39.43 -13.30
CA SER A 32 -7.09 -40.28 -13.50
C SER A 32 -7.02 -40.79 -14.94
N ASP A 33 -5.83 -41.20 -15.41
CA ASP A 33 -5.65 -41.75 -16.76
C ASP A 33 -6.53 -42.98 -17.01
N ALA A 34 -6.77 -43.80 -15.98
CA ALA A 34 -7.66 -44.95 -16.03
C ALA A 34 -9.14 -44.55 -16.22
N GLU A 35 -9.58 -43.50 -15.54
CA GLU A 35 -10.94 -42.95 -15.70
C GLU A 35 -11.13 -42.26 -17.05
N LEU A 36 -10.10 -41.60 -17.59
CA LEU A 36 -10.13 -41.04 -18.94
C LEU A 36 -10.26 -42.12 -20.01
N GLN A 37 -9.56 -43.25 -19.84
CA GLN A 37 -9.70 -44.41 -20.72
C GLN A 37 -11.10 -45.04 -20.63
N ALA A 38 -11.64 -45.20 -19.42
CA ALA A 38 -12.99 -45.72 -19.22
C ALA A 38 -14.07 -44.78 -19.81
N GLU A 39 -13.90 -43.46 -19.67
CA GLU A 39 -14.80 -42.46 -20.24
C GLU A 39 -14.71 -42.41 -21.76
N SER A 40 -13.51 -42.55 -22.34
CA SER A 40 -13.31 -42.64 -23.79
C SER A 40 -13.99 -43.89 -24.36
N GLN A 41 -13.87 -45.04 -23.69
CA GLN A 41 -14.56 -46.27 -24.08
C GLN A 41 -16.08 -46.15 -23.96
N ARG A 42 -16.57 -45.48 -22.91
CA ARG A 42 -18.00 -45.24 -22.71
C ARG A 42 -18.57 -44.34 -23.82
N ARG A 43 -17.93 -43.21 -24.09
CA ARG A 43 -18.40 -42.22 -25.08
C ARG A 43 -18.23 -42.69 -26.53
N SER A 44 -17.24 -43.52 -26.82
CA SER A 44 -17.10 -44.14 -28.15
C SER A 44 -18.16 -45.21 -28.43
N ALA A 45 -18.77 -45.77 -27.38
CA ALA A 45 -19.92 -46.68 -27.49
C ALA A 45 -21.28 -45.96 -27.56
N GLU A 46 -21.33 -44.64 -27.34
CA GLU A 46 -22.57 -43.87 -27.45
C GLU A 46 -23.04 -43.75 -28.91
N PRO A 47 -24.36 -43.76 -29.16
CA PRO A 47 -24.90 -43.64 -30.51
C PRO A 47 -24.56 -42.26 -31.10
N VAL A 48 -24.14 -42.25 -32.36
CA VAL A 48 -23.87 -41.02 -33.10
C VAL A 48 -25.19 -40.28 -33.34
N LEU A 49 -25.23 -39.00 -32.94
CA LEU A 49 -26.40 -38.14 -33.09
C LEU A 49 -26.21 -37.17 -34.27
N CYS A 50 -27.21 -37.09 -35.15
CA CYS A 50 -27.34 -36.10 -36.22
C CYS A 50 -28.62 -35.31 -35.99
N ASP A 51 -28.54 -33.98 -35.85
CA ASP A 51 -29.70 -33.11 -35.55
C ASP A 51 -30.58 -33.62 -34.38
N GLY A 52 -29.93 -34.19 -33.35
CA GLY A 52 -30.61 -34.74 -32.18
C GLY A 52 -31.30 -36.09 -32.37
N LYS A 53 -31.15 -36.74 -33.54
CA LYS A 53 -31.63 -38.10 -33.82
C LYS A 53 -30.47 -39.09 -33.88
N VAL A 54 -30.71 -40.31 -33.38
CA VAL A 54 -29.75 -41.41 -33.46
C VAL A 54 -29.61 -41.87 -34.90
N MET A 55 -28.39 -41.91 -35.42
CA MET A 55 -28.10 -42.46 -36.74
C MET A 55 -27.94 -43.99 -36.69
N ASN A 56 -28.44 -44.67 -37.72
CA ASN A 56 -28.24 -46.09 -37.95
C ASN A 56 -27.22 -46.33 -39.07
N PRO A 57 -26.64 -47.55 -39.16
CA PRO A 57 -25.79 -47.94 -40.28
C PRO A 57 -26.52 -47.75 -41.62
N GLY A 58 -25.94 -46.94 -42.52
CA GLY A 58 -26.52 -46.57 -43.81
C GLY A 58 -27.17 -45.19 -43.87
N ASP A 59 -27.37 -44.52 -42.73
CA ASP A 59 -27.88 -43.15 -42.71
C ASP A 59 -26.81 -42.14 -43.15
N VAL A 60 -27.25 -41.05 -43.79
CA VAL A 60 -26.40 -39.93 -44.22
C VAL A 60 -26.84 -38.68 -43.48
N CYS A 61 -25.88 -37.99 -42.88
CA CYS A 61 -26.12 -36.78 -42.11
C CYS A 61 -25.59 -35.56 -42.86
N MET A 62 -26.36 -34.48 -42.94
CA MET A 62 -25.94 -33.27 -43.66
C MET A 62 -25.11 -32.31 -42.78
N ALA A 63 -25.18 -32.42 -41.45
CA ALA A 63 -24.44 -31.56 -40.52
C ALA A 63 -24.10 -32.27 -39.20
N PHE A 64 -22.84 -32.21 -38.76
CA PHE A 64 -22.39 -32.81 -37.51
C PHE A 64 -22.35 -31.78 -36.36
N GLY A 65 -22.92 -32.13 -35.20
CA GLY A 65 -22.85 -31.35 -33.95
C GLY A 65 -23.89 -30.22 -33.79
N LYS A 66 -24.08 -29.74 -32.55
CA LYS A 66 -24.93 -28.58 -32.23
C LYS A 66 -24.26 -27.29 -32.74
N GLY A 67 -24.62 -26.83 -33.93
CA GLY A 67 -24.16 -25.54 -34.49
C GLY A 67 -23.42 -25.59 -35.83
N ALA A 68 -23.44 -26.72 -36.54
CA ALA A 68 -23.13 -26.92 -37.97
C ALA A 68 -22.15 -25.93 -38.65
N ALA A 69 -20.84 -26.12 -38.44
CA ALA A 69 -19.79 -25.55 -39.30
C ALA A 69 -19.03 -26.61 -40.12
N GLU A 70 -19.22 -27.91 -39.85
CA GLU A 70 -18.52 -29.00 -40.55
C GLU A 70 -19.41 -29.77 -41.53
N ARG A 71 -18.83 -30.15 -42.68
CA ARG A 71 -19.52 -30.91 -43.74
C ARG A 71 -20.04 -32.26 -43.22
N GLY A 72 -21.31 -32.53 -43.51
CA GLY A 72 -21.96 -33.82 -43.35
C GLY A 72 -21.30 -34.97 -44.14
N GLY A 73 -21.74 -36.19 -43.89
CA GLY A 73 -21.10 -37.43 -44.34
C GLY A 73 -21.91 -38.68 -43.95
N THR A 74 -21.39 -39.84 -44.34
CA THR A 74 -22.01 -41.14 -44.06
C THR A 74 -21.89 -41.54 -42.58
N TYR A 75 -22.71 -42.51 -42.12
CA TYR A 75 -22.61 -43.06 -40.76
C TYR A 75 -21.18 -43.45 -40.37
N ASP A 76 -20.43 -44.11 -41.27
CA ASP A 76 -19.07 -44.57 -40.98
C ASP A 76 -18.08 -43.41 -40.82
N GLU A 77 -18.20 -42.37 -41.66
CA GLU A 77 -17.39 -41.15 -41.54
C GLU A 77 -17.72 -40.39 -40.25
N MET A 78 -18.99 -40.32 -39.88
CA MET A 78 -19.43 -39.64 -38.66
C MET A 78 -19.03 -40.40 -37.39
N LYS A 79 -19.07 -41.73 -37.44
CA LYS A 79 -18.59 -42.59 -36.35
C LYS A 79 -17.07 -42.47 -36.21
N ALA A 80 -16.32 -42.42 -37.31
CA ALA A 80 -14.87 -42.21 -37.25
C ALA A 80 -14.52 -40.84 -36.65
N LYS A 81 -15.23 -39.77 -37.03
CA LYS A 81 -15.07 -38.44 -36.42
C LYS A 81 -15.44 -38.40 -34.95
N HIS A 82 -16.55 -39.05 -34.55
CA HIS A 82 -16.97 -39.15 -33.15
C HIS A 82 -15.92 -39.89 -32.31
N VAL A 83 -15.40 -41.02 -32.80
CA VAL A 83 -14.33 -41.77 -32.11
C VAL A 83 -13.04 -40.96 -32.06
N ALA A 84 -12.69 -40.22 -33.11
CA ALA A 84 -11.52 -39.34 -33.11
C ALA A 84 -11.64 -38.20 -32.08
N ALA A 85 -12.81 -37.57 -31.95
CA ALA A 85 -13.05 -36.47 -31.01
C ALA A 85 -13.08 -36.89 -29.53
N VAL A 86 -13.14 -38.20 -29.25
CA VAL A 86 -13.18 -38.75 -27.89
C VAL A 86 -11.89 -39.55 -27.60
N GLN A 87 -10.82 -39.27 -28.33
CA GLN A 87 -9.52 -39.86 -28.04
C GLN A 87 -8.98 -39.38 -26.68
N PRO A 88 -8.25 -40.25 -25.97
CA PRO A 88 -7.74 -39.95 -24.63
C PRO A 88 -6.79 -38.74 -24.62
N ASP A 89 -6.07 -38.48 -25.71
CA ASP A 89 -5.17 -37.34 -25.81
C ASP A 89 -5.92 -36.00 -25.88
N ASP A 90 -7.03 -35.93 -26.62
CA ASP A 90 -7.89 -34.75 -26.69
C ASP A 90 -8.61 -34.50 -25.36
N LEU A 91 -9.10 -35.57 -24.71
CA LEU A 91 -9.68 -35.48 -23.36
C LEU A 91 -8.66 -35.00 -22.32
N ARG A 92 -7.38 -35.39 -22.46
CA ARG A 92 -6.31 -34.94 -21.57
C ARG A 92 -5.96 -33.46 -21.81
N ALA A 93 -6.01 -32.98 -23.06
CA ALA A 93 -5.81 -31.57 -23.37
C ALA A 93 -6.92 -30.69 -22.76
N ASP A 94 -8.18 -31.13 -22.85
CA ASP A 94 -9.32 -30.47 -22.20
C ASP A 94 -9.18 -30.47 -20.67
N ASP A 95 -8.75 -31.58 -20.08
CA ASP A 95 -8.50 -31.70 -18.63
C ASP A 95 -7.42 -30.72 -18.15
N LEU A 96 -6.32 -30.57 -18.91
CA LEU A 96 -5.26 -29.60 -18.65
C LEU A 96 -5.77 -28.16 -18.67
N ILE A 97 -6.62 -27.79 -19.62
CA ILE A 97 -7.23 -26.46 -19.70
C ILE A 97 -8.07 -26.20 -18.45
N TRP A 98 -8.90 -27.15 -18.04
CA TRP A 98 -9.72 -27.03 -16.83
C TRP A 98 -8.89 -26.92 -15.56
N ARG A 99 -7.75 -27.63 -15.46
CA ARG A 99 -6.80 -27.47 -14.35
C ARG A 99 -6.22 -26.06 -14.28
N PHE A 100 -5.88 -25.46 -15.43
CA PHE A 100 -5.43 -24.07 -15.46
C PHE A 100 -6.54 -23.10 -15.02
N VAL A 101 -7.76 -23.28 -15.54
CA VAL A 101 -8.92 -22.47 -15.15
C VAL A 101 -9.18 -22.58 -13.64
N ALA A 102 -9.05 -23.77 -13.06
CA ALA A 102 -9.25 -23.99 -11.63
C ALA A 102 -8.07 -23.52 -10.75
N ALA A 103 -6.85 -23.43 -11.30
CA ALA A 103 -5.68 -22.89 -10.60
C ALA A 103 -5.72 -21.36 -10.44
N VAL A 104 -6.31 -20.63 -11.40
CA VAL A 104 -6.45 -19.16 -11.34
C VAL A 104 -7.13 -18.66 -10.05
N PRO A 105 -8.33 -19.14 -9.64
CA PRO A 105 -8.98 -18.69 -8.41
C PRO A 105 -8.16 -19.03 -7.16
N LEU A 106 -7.42 -20.15 -7.13
CA LEU A 106 -6.52 -20.47 -6.03
C LEU A 106 -5.37 -19.46 -5.89
N LEU A 107 -4.74 -19.07 -7.01
CA LEU A 107 -3.67 -18.08 -7.00
C LEU A 107 -4.19 -16.71 -6.53
N ILE A 108 -5.38 -16.30 -6.99
CA ILE A 108 -6.01 -15.05 -6.55
C ILE A 108 -6.32 -15.10 -5.05
N SER A 109 -6.90 -16.19 -4.57
CA SER A 109 -7.18 -16.41 -3.14
C SER A 109 -5.92 -16.33 -2.29
N ALA A 110 -4.84 -17.01 -2.70
CA ALA A 110 -3.56 -17.00 -2.01
C ALA A 110 -2.97 -15.57 -1.94
N ALA A 111 -2.98 -14.83 -3.05
CA ALA A 111 -2.50 -13.46 -3.09
C ALA A 111 -3.30 -12.52 -2.16
N LEU A 112 -4.63 -12.66 -2.14
CA LEU A 112 -5.50 -11.88 -1.25
C LEU A 112 -5.24 -12.21 0.23
N LEU A 113 -5.10 -13.49 0.58
CA LEU A 113 -4.78 -13.91 1.94
C LEU A 113 -3.41 -13.39 2.39
N ILE A 114 -2.38 -13.49 1.54
CA ILE A 114 -1.05 -12.95 1.83
C ILE A 114 -1.15 -11.44 2.09
N SER A 115 -1.88 -10.69 1.26
CA SER A 115 -2.08 -9.25 1.45
C SER A 115 -2.72 -8.91 2.80
N VAL A 116 -3.75 -9.67 3.21
CA VAL A 116 -4.41 -9.50 4.52
C VAL A 116 -3.44 -9.82 5.67
N ILE A 117 -2.67 -10.91 5.56
CA ILE A 117 -1.69 -11.33 6.57
C ILE A 117 -0.60 -10.26 6.72
N VAL A 118 -0.02 -9.78 5.62
CA VAL A 118 0.98 -8.72 5.63
C VAL A 118 0.41 -7.47 6.30
N ALA A 119 -0.80 -7.04 5.93
CA ALA A 119 -1.44 -5.87 6.53
C ALA A 119 -1.73 -6.03 8.03
N PHE A 120 -1.97 -7.25 8.51
CA PHE A 120 -2.17 -7.56 9.93
C PHE A 120 -0.84 -7.56 10.69
N VAL A 121 0.18 -8.26 10.19
CA VAL A 121 1.53 -8.30 10.77
C VAL A 121 2.09 -6.89 10.90
N VAL A 122 1.94 -6.08 9.85
CA VAL A 122 2.38 -4.69 9.82
C VAL A 122 1.65 -3.85 10.87
N ALA A 123 0.31 -3.97 10.96
CA ALA A 123 -0.47 -3.25 11.98
C ALA A 123 -0.13 -3.66 13.42
N ALA A 124 0.29 -4.91 13.65
CA ALA A 124 0.71 -5.38 14.97
C ALA A 124 2.15 -4.94 15.33
N ARG A 125 3.05 -4.86 14.34
CA ARG A 125 4.47 -4.54 14.57
C ARG A 125 4.72 -3.09 14.97
N VAL A 126 3.89 -2.14 14.56
CA VAL A 126 4.16 -0.72 14.85
C VAL A 126 3.91 -0.30 16.27
N PRO A 127 2.76 -0.64 16.88
CA PRO A 127 2.57 -0.40 18.31
C PRO A 127 3.66 -1.10 19.13
N ALA A 128 4.06 -2.30 18.73
CA ALA A 128 5.13 -3.06 19.39
C ALA A 128 6.50 -2.37 19.26
N GLY A 129 6.87 -1.92 18.06
CA GLY A 129 8.13 -1.23 17.80
C GLY A 129 8.24 0.10 18.53
N ARG A 130 7.17 0.92 18.51
CA ARG A 130 7.12 2.21 19.23
C ARG A 130 7.12 2.04 20.73
N ARG A 131 6.40 1.04 21.26
CA ARG A 131 6.42 0.72 22.69
C ARG A 131 7.77 0.20 23.15
N ALA A 132 8.42 -0.66 22.37
CA ALA A 132 9.76 -1.16 22.66
C ALA A 132 10.79 -0.01 22.64
N LEU A 133 10.70 0.88 21.65
CA LEU A 133 11.54 2.07 21.57
C LEU A 133 11.34 2.98 22.80
N ALA A 134 10.09 3.30 23.14
CA ALA A 134 9.80 4.12 24.31
C ALA A 134 10.34 3.50 25.61
N ALA A 135 10.18 2.18 25.78
CA ALA A 135 10.73 1.46 26.93
C ALA A 135 12.26 1.49 26.98
N ALA A 136 12.93 1.35 25.83
CA ALA A 136 14.40 1.35 25.75
C ALA A 136 15.03 2.69 26.18
N HIS A 137 14.31 3.80 25.97
CA HIS A 137 14.78 5.16 26.25
C HIS A 137 14.10 5.83 27.47
N GLY A 138 13.24 5.11 28.18
CA GLY A 138 12.50 5.66 29.33
C GLY A 138 11.45 6.72 28.95
N TRP A 139 10.97 6.71 27.71
CA TRP A 139 9.96 7.64 27.21
C TRP A 139 8.54 7.18 27.52
N THR A 140 7.61 8.13 27.42
CA THR A 140 6.18 7.83 27.58
C THR A 140 5.62 7.30 26.26
N TYR A 141 4.72 6.31 26.36
CA TYR A 141 3.98 5.77 25.23
C TYR A 141 2.49 5.78 25.52
N GLU A 142 1.72 6.36 24.61
CA GLU A 142 0.27 6.36 24.63
C GLU A 142 -0.27 5.80 23.31
N ARG A 143 -1.16 4.81 23.40
CA ARG A 143 -1.68 4.15 22.19
C ARG A 143 -2.51 5.10 21.33
N LYS A 144 -3.26 6.01 21.94
CA LYS A 144 -4.14 6.96 21.25
C LYS A 144 -4.25 8.25 22.03
N HIS A 145 -4.14 9.38 21.34
CA HIS A 145 -4.41 10.69 21.90
C HIS A 145 -5.51 11.37 21.07
N PRO A 146 -6.63 11.82 21.68
CA PRO A 146 -7.86 12.18 20.96
C PRO A 146 -7.74 13.48 20.14
N THR A 147 -6.87 14.39 20.57
CA THR A 147 -6.76 15.73 19.99
C THR A 147 -5.39 16.05 19.39
N LEU A 148 -4.36 15.24 19.60
CA LEU A 148 -2.97 15.63 19.30
C LEU A 148 -2.73 15.86 17.80
N ALA A 149 -3.44 15.13 16.94
CA ALA A 149 -3.33 15.34 15.50
C ALA A 149 -4.06 16.61 15.04
N GLY A 150 -5.10 17.06 15.77
CA GLY A 150 -5.86 18.28 15.46
C GLY A 150 -5.35 19.54 16.15
N ASP A 151 -4.78 19.42 17.35
CA ASP A 151 -4.21 20.49 18.16
C ASP A 151 -2.90 21.06 17.58
N ALA A 152 -2.40 20.36 16.57
CA ALA A 152 -1.34 20.86 15.75
C ALA A 152 -1.95 21.65 14.58
N GLY A 153 -2.25 22.94 14.81
CA GLY A 153 -2.70 23.88 13.76
C GLY A 153 -1.85 23.89 12.48
N LEU A 154 -0.64 23.33 12.54
CA LEU A 154 0.26 23.03 11.42
C LEU A 154 -0.19 21.90 10.48
N PHE A 155 -1.03 20.95 10.93
CA PHE A 155 -1.44 19.76 10.17
C PHE A 155 -2.88 19.80 9.67
N ALA A 156 -3.63 20.88 9.95
CA ALA A 156 -5.02 21.04 9.53
C ALA A 156 -5.28 20.69 8.04
N PRO A 157 -4.41 21.04 7.07
CA PRO A 157 -4.64 20.64 5.67
C PRO A 157 -4.29 19.17 5.37
N TYR A 158 -3.56 18.47 6.23
CA TYR A 158 -3.11 17.09 6.00
C TYR A 158 -3.90 16.05 6.78
N VAL A 159 -4.59 16.42 7.86
CA VAL A 159 -5.32 15.47 8.71
C VAL A 159 -6.73 15.28 8.16
N ALA A 160 -7.13 14.03 7.89
CA ALA A 160 -8.41 13.67 7.25
C ALA A 160 -9.66 13.86 8.14
N GLY A 161 -9.83 15.03 8.76
CA GLY A 161 -10.96 15.34 9.64
C GLY A 161 -11.03 14.47 10.91
N ARG A 162 -9.96 13.71 11.22
CA ARG A 162 -9.83 12.92 12.44
C ARG A 162 -8.67 13.48 13.26
N ASN A 163 -8.99 14.13 14.38
CA ASN A 163 -8.02 14.74 15.29
C ASN A 163 -7.26 13.72 16.17
N GLU A 164 -7.48 12.42 15.93
CA GLU A 164 -6.85 11.34 16.69
C GLU A 164 -5.42 11.06 16.21
N ALA A 165 -4.47 11.14 17.15
CA ALA A 165 -3.14 10.58 16.99
C ALA A 165 -3.09 9.16 17.57
N SER A 166 -2.26 8.30 16.99
CA SER A 166 -2.02 6.93 17.43
C SER A 166 -0.54 6.68 17.67
N ASP A 167 -0.24 5.72 18.55
CA ASP A 167 1.11 5.30 18.90
C ASP A 167 2.03 6.50 19.23
N VAL A 168 1.55 7.35 20.13
CA VAL A 168 2.23 8.56 20.57
C VAL A 168 3.39 8.17 21.48
N VAL A 169 4.57 8.71 21.20
CA VAL A 169 5.77 8.60 22.02
C VAL A 169 6.22 10.00 22.38
N ALA A 170 6.42 10.29 23.67
CA ALA A 170 6.91 11.58 24.13
C ALA A 170 8.13 11.42 25.04
N GLY A 171 9.13 12.26 24.83
CA GLY A 171 10.38 12.22 25.58
C GLY A 171 11.27 13.39 25.25
N GLU A 172 12.55 13.23 25.56
CA GLU A 172 13.60 14.20 25.24
C GLU A 172 14.70 13.50 24.42
N TRP A 173 15.18 14.17 23.39
CA TRP A 173 16.27 13.70 22.54
C TRP A 173 17.28 14.81 22.34
N LYS A 174 18.52 14.60 22.81
CA LYS A 174 19.62 15.56 22.71
C LYS A 174 19.25 16.97 23.22
N GLY A 175 18.51 17.06 24.33
CA GLY A 175 18.09 18.34 24.90
C GLY A 175 16.79 18.93 24.34
N PHE A 176 16.18 18.28 23.34
CA PHE A 176 14.94 18.75 22.73
C PHE A 176 13.75 17.88 23.15
N PRO A 177 12.68 18.46 23.76
CA PRO A 177 11.44 17.76 23.98
C PRO A 177 10.78 17.38 22.65
N PHE A 178 10.34 16.14 22.50
CA PHE A 178 9.76 15.66 21.25
C PHE A 178 8.48 14.85 21.46
N LEU A 179 7.71 14.76 20.37
CA LEU A 179 6.52 13.93 20.22
C LEU A 179 6.59 13.20 18.87
N ILE A 180 6.45 11.88 18.87
CA ILE A 180 6.31 11.07 17.66
C ILE A 180 4.92 10.47 17.67
N PHE A 181 4.16 10.61 16.60
CA PHE A 181 2.83 10.01 16.52
C PHE A 181 2.46 9.61 15.09
N SER A 182 1.48 8.72 14.98
CA SER A 182 0.93 8.27 13.70
C SER A 182 -0.46 8.87 13.48
N PHE A 183 -0.70 9.33 12.26
CA PHE A 183 -1.98 9.89 11.83
C PHE A 183 -2.31 9.42 10.40
N ARG A 184 -3.57 9.58 9.98
CA ARG A 184 -3.97 9.34 8.59
C ARG A 184 -4.10 10.65 7.85
N ASP A 185 -3.46 10.71 6.70
CA ASP A 185 -3.59 11.86 5.82
C ASP A 185 -4.92 11.85 5.05
N THR A 186 -5.22 12.93 4.33
CA THR A 186 -6.43 13.08 3.49
C THR A 186 -6.58 11.99 2.43
N SER A 187 -5.49 11.36 1.99
CA SER A 187 -5.50 10.20 1.09
C SER A 187 -5.78 8.87 1.80
N SER A 188 -6.08 8.92 3.11
CA SER A 188 -6.22 7.75 4.00
C SER A 188 -4.93 6.92 4.18
N THR A 189 -3.77 7.49 3.84
CA THR A 189 -2.47 6.85 4.04
C THR A 189 -1.98 7.11 5.46
N GLU A 190 -1.46 6.08 6.12
CA GLU A 190 -0.83 6.25 7.44
C GLU A 190 0.54 6.94 7.29
N LYS A 191 0.77 7.95 8.13
CA LYS A 191 2.00 8.76 8.18
C LYS A 191 2.51 8.80 9.62
N ALA A 192 3.79 9.15 9.76
CA ALA A 192 4.39 9.46 11.06
C ALA A 192 4.79 10.93 11.11
N ALA A 193 4.43 11.60 12.19
CA ALA A 193 4.85 12.94 12.53
C ALA A 193 5.94 12.88 13.60
N PHE A 194 7.00 13.66 13.39
CA PHE A 194 8.06 13.94 14.36
C PHE A 194 7.95 15.42 14.71
N ARG A 195 7.48 15.73 15.91
CA ARG A 195 7.40 17.08 16.44
C ARG A 195 8.53 17.26 17.44
N VAL A 196 9.30 18.32 17.28
CA VAL A 196 10.34 18.77 18.19
C VAL A 196 9.95 20.15 18.71
N THR A 197 10.09 20.35 20.02
CA THR A 197 9.85 21.63 20.68
C THR A 197 11.16 22.41 20.67
N LEU A 198 11.12 23.60 20.09
CA LEU A 198 12.26 24.48 19.93
C LEU A 198 12.39 25.40 21.16
N PRO A 199 13.62 25.79 21.54
CA PRO A 199 13.85 26.74 22.64
C PRO A 199 13.52 28.19 22.26
N ILE A 200 13.18 28.45 20.99
CA ILE A 200 12.85 29.77 20.46
C ILE A 200 11.58 29.69 19.62
N ALA A 201 10.90 30.83 19.50
CA ALA A 201 9.79 30.98 18.57
C ALA A 201 10.31 31.28 17.16
N LEU A 202 9.83 30.53 16.17
CA LEU A 202 10.13 30.73 14.76
C LEU A 202 8.89 31.26 14.01
N PRO A 203 9.09 32.06 12.94
CA PRO A 203 7.99 32.40 12.05
C PRO A 203 7.44 31.13 11.38
N PHE A 204 6.22 31.23 10.84
CA PHE A 204 5.67 30.15 10.05
C PHE A 204 6.54 29.89 8.81
N MET A 205 7.02 28.65 8.69
CA MET A 205 7.86 28.18 7.58
C MET A 205 7.37 26.81 7.14
N ARG A 206 7.35 26.59 5.83
CA ARG A 206 6.85 25.35 5.26
C ARG A 206 7.62 24.96 4.02
N VAL A 207 8.11 23.73 4.00
CA VAL A 207 8.73 23.09 2.83
C VAL A 207 7.91 21.86 2.51
N ILE A 208 7.23 21.84 1.35
CA ILE A 208 6.34 20.73 0.93
C ILE A 208 6.83 20.14 -0.38
N ASP A 209 6.71 18.81 -0.49
CA ASP A 209 6.82 18.07 -1.75
C ASP A 209 5.64 18.39 -2.66
N SER A 210 5.86 19.30 -3.61
CA SER A 210 4.93 19.67 -4.66
C SER A 210 5.72 19.75 -5.95
N SER A 211 5.39 18.87 -6.89
CA SER A 211 6.03 18.75 -8.21
C SER A 211 5.84 19.97 -9.10
N GLU A 212 4.99 20.92 -8.71
CA GLU A 212 4.64 22.12 -9.48
C GLU A 212 5.03 23.42 -8.76
N HIS A 213 4.91 23.50 -7.43
CA HIS A 213 5.35 24.64 -6.62
C HIS A 213 5.85 24.16 -5.24
N PRO A 214 7.16 23.98 -4.99
CA PRO A 214 7.70 23.46 -3.72
C PRO A 214 7.43 24.39 -2.51
N PHE A 215 6.81 25.54 -2.75
CA PHE A 215 6.35 26.49 -1.76
C PHE A 215 4.88 26.81 -2.03
N SER A 216 4.05 26.80 -0.99
CA SER A 216 2.80 27.55 -1.10
C SER A 216 3.12 29.04 -1.01
N SER A 217 2.20 29.83 -1.56
CA SER A 217 2.09 31.29 -1.53
C SER A 217 2.15 31.97 -0.16
N ASP A 218 2.33 31.24 0.95
CA ASP A 218 2.20 31.78 2.32
C ASP A 218 3.55 31.96 3.03
N THR A 219 4.67 31.67 2.37
CA THR A 219 6.01 31.89 2.92
C THR A 219 6.55 33.19 2.37
N ASP A 220 6.86 34.15 3.25
CA ASP A 220 7.55 35.40 2.91
C ASP A 220 8.78 35.09 2.02
N PRO A 221 8.93 35.73 0.84
CA PRO A 221 10.11 35.56 -0.02
C PRO A 221 11.45 35.72 0.73
N GLY A 222 11.50 36.58 1.76
CA GLY A 222 12.66 36.74 2.63
C GLY A 222 13.00 35.49 3.44
N VAL A 223 11.99 34.77 3.92
CA VAL A 223 12.17 33.50 4.66
C VAL A 223 12.73 32.40 3.74
N GLN A 224 12.29 32.35 2.48
CA GLN A 224 12.83 31.38 1.51
C GLN A 224 14.31 31.64 1.21
N ALA A 225 14.66 32.91 0.94
CA ALA A 225 16.04 33.30 0.71
C ALA A 225 16.92 32.99 1.94
N TRP A 226 16.40 33.24 3.14
CA TRP A 226 17.06 32.94 4.40
C TRP A 226 17.32 31.44 4.59
N LEU A 227 16.33 30.57 4.32
CA LEU A 227 16.50 29.11 4.38
C LEU A 227 17.57 28.63 3.38
N GLY A 228 17.56 29.17 2.16
CA GLY A 228 18.57 28.86 1.15
C GLY A 228 19.97 29.27 1.57
N MET A 229 20.11 30.48 2.11
CA MET A 229 21.39 31.06 2.52
C MET A 229 21.96 30.42 3.78
N LYS A 230 21.18 30.34 4.86
CA LYS A 230 21.66 29.90 6.19
C LYS A 230 21.67 28.39 6.37
N LEU A 231 20.74 27.68 5.72
CA LEU A 231 20.65 26.21 5.87
C LEU A 231 21.18 25.47 4.63
N GLY A 232 21.59 26.16 3.56
CA GLY A 232 21.94 25.50 2.30
C GLY A 232 20.80 24.64 1.74
N ILE A 233 19.57 24.86 2.23
CA ILE A 233 18.39 24.17 1.75
C ILE A 233 17.96 24.95 0.52
N VAL A 234 18.55 24.60 -0.62
CA VAL A 234 18.00 24.95 -1.92
C VAL A 234 17.01 23.85 -2.27
N PRO A 235 15.69 24.09 -2.15
CA PRO A 235 14.69 23.06 -2.40
C PRO A 235 14.66 22.78 -3.91
N THR A 236 15.42 21.78 -4.32
CA THR A 236 15.31 21.16 -5.63
C THR A 236 14.27 20.04 -5.56
N LYS A 237 13.69 19.62 -6.70
CA LYS A 237 12.78 18.46 -6.77
C LYS A 237 13.31 17.21 -6.04
N LYS A 238 14.64 17.05 -5.95
CA LYS A 238 15.32 15.91 -5.31
C LYS A 238 15.55 16.08 -3.80
N THR A 239 15.65 17.33 -3.32
CA THR A 239 15.82 17.65 -1.87
C THR A 239 14.48 17.62 -1.14
N VAL A 240 13.41 18.03 -1.80
CA VAL A 240 12.08 18.21 -1.21
C VAL A 240 11.38 16.87 -0.93
N THR A 241 11.62 15.83 -1.74
CA THR A 241 11.06 14.47 -1.55
C THR A 241 11.50 13.80 -0.23
N ARG A 242 12.50 14.34 0.47
CA ARG A 242 13.03 13.81 1.75
C ARG A 242 12.84 14.72 2.96
N MET A 243 12.37 15.95 2.76
CA MET A 243 12.40 17.02 3.77
C MET A 243 11.11 17.85 3.80
N ALA A 244 9.95 17.20 3.79
CA ALA A 244 8.69 17.90 4.07
C ALA A 244 8.62 18.25 5.57
N PHE A 245 8.77 19.54 5.90
CA PHE A 245 8.71 20.02 7.28
C PHE A 245 7.96 21.35 7.40
N TRP A 246 7.49 21.61 8.62
CA TRP A 246 6.83 22.83 9.02
C TRP A 246 7.46 23.32 10.31
N ALA A 247 7.68 24.63 10.42
CA ALA A 247 8.07 25.26 11.66
C ALA A 247 7.13 26.43 11.94
N GLN A 248 6.68 26.57 13.19
CA GLN A 248 5.89 27.72 13.64
C GLN A 248 5.95 27.78 15.15
N ASP A 249 6.10 29.00 15.69
CA ASP A 249 6.27 29.24 17.12
C ASP A 249 7.40 28.35 17.65
N ASP A 250 7.16 27.62 18.73
CA ASP A 250 8.12 26.71 19.37
C ASP A 250 8.14 25.31 18.74
N ARG A 251 7.64 25.11 17.52
CA ARG A 251 7.36 23.76 16.98
C ARG A 251 8.03 23.56 15.64
N LEU A 252 8.89 22.54 15.56
CA LEU A 252 9.31 21.94 14.31
C LEU A 252 8.59 20.61 14.12
N VAL A 253 8.04 20.40 12.94
CA VAL A 253 7.30 19.20 12.57
C VAL A 253 7.86 18.65 11.27
N ARG A 254 8.14 17.36 11.24
CA ARG A 254 8.49 16.62 10.03
C ARG A 254 7.55 15.44 9.83
N VAL A 255 7.03 15.29 8.61
CA VAL A 255 6.12 14.20 8.26
C VAL A 255 6.83 13.26 7.30
N VAL A 256 6.80 11.97 7.64
CA VAL A 256 7.40 10.91 6.84
C VAL A 256 6.40 9.79 6.59
N SER A 257 6.73 8.90 5.66
CA SER A 257 6.02 7.64 5.50
C SER A 257 6.03 6.87 6.82
N TRP A 258 4.93 6.17 7.10
CA TRP A 258 4.80 5.45 8.36
C TRP A 258 5.88 4.38 8.53
N GLN A 259 6.56 4.40 9.68
CA GLN A 259 7.72 3.55 9.99
C GLN A 259 7.42 2.61 11.16
N SER A 260 7.94 1.38 11.05
CA SER A 260 7.77 0.32 12.07
C SER A 260 9.05 -0.07 12.79
N LYS A 261 10.21 0.18 12.17
CA LYS A 261 11.51 -0.25 12.68
C LYS A 261 12.06 0.81 13.66
N PRO A 262 12.45 0.44 14.88
CA PRO A 262 13.03 1.37 15.86
C PRO A 262 14.21 2.17 15.30
N SER A 263 15.17 1.52 14.64
CA SER A 263 16.35 2.20 14.07
C SER A 263 16.01 3.24 13.00
N THR A 264 14.95 3.00 12.22
CA THR A 264 14.47 4.00 11.24
C THR A 264 13.78 5.16 11.94
N ILE A 265 13.02 4.89 13.01
CA ILE A 265 12.39 5.95 13.81
C ILE A 265 13.47 6.83 14.47
N GLU A 266 14.51 6.23 15.04
CA GLU A 266 15.65 6.95 15.64
C GLU A 266 16.38 7.80 14.60
N ALA A 267 16.68 7.24 13.41
CA ALA A 267 17.33 8.00 12.34
C ALA A 267 16.51 9.22 11.87
N GLU A 268 15.18 9.07 11.79
CA GLU A 268 14.30 10.17 11.43
C GLU A 268 14.16 11.21 12.57
N LEU A 269 14.21 10.77 13.83
CA LEU A 269 14.25 11.67 14.99
C LEU A 269 15.57 12.46 15.02
N ASP A 270 16.70 11.79 14.81
CA ASP A 270 18.02 12.41 14.69
C ASP A 270 18.04 13.45 13.57
N ALA A 271 17.53 13.10 12.39
CA ALA A 271 17.44 14.04 11.28
C ALA A 271 16.56 15.26 11.60
N THR A 272 15.49 15.06 12.37
CA THR A 272 14.57 16.14 12.78
C THR A 272 15.20 17.04 13.85
N VAL A 273 15.91 16.48 14.83
CA VAL A 273 16.63 17.28 15.85
C VAL A 273 17.82 18.00 15.24
N ASN A 274 18.59 17.38 14.35
CA ASN A 274 19.67 18.08 13.63
C ASN A 274 19.11 19.26 12.81
N LEU A 275 17.90 19.13 12.25
CA LEU A 275 17.24 20.25 11.57
C LEU A 275 16.82 21.35 12.57
N ALA A 276 16.29 20.97 13.74
CA ALA A 276 15.96 21.90 14.82
C ALA A 276 17.19 22.71 15.27
N GLU A 277 18.30 22.05 15.56
CA GLU A 277 19.56 22.71 15.95
C GLU A 277 20.02 23.71 14.90
N ARG A 278 20.00 23.33 13.62
CA ARG A 278 20.41 24.22 12.53
C ARG A 278 19.49 25.43 12.39
N LEU A 279 18.18 25.24 12.53
CA LEU A 279 17.19 26.33 12.52
C LEU A 279 17.41 27.29 13.68
N VAL A 280 17.62 26.76 14.90
CA VAL A 280 17.87 27.56 16.10
C VAL A 280 19.16 28.37 15.94
N ASN A 281 20.25 27.72 15.53
CA ASN A 281 21.53 28.39 15.34
C ASN A 281 21.45 29.51 14.28
N ALA A 282 20.81 29.25 13.15
CA ALA A 282 20.62 30.25 12.10
C ALA A 282 19.78 31.44 12.59
N ALA A 283 18.73 31.19 13.38
CA ALA A 283 17.89 32.24 13.93
C ALA A 283 18.65 33.10 14.94
N MET A 284 19.41 32.48 15.85
CA MET A 284 20.25 33.18 16.81
C MET A 284 21.33 34.03 16.14
N GLU A 285 21.96 33.52 15.08
CA GLU A 285 22.94 34.27 14.27
C GLU A 285 22.29 35.51 13.62
N THR A 286 21.08 35.37 13.10
CA THR A 286 20.34 36.47 12.46
C THR A 286 19.97 37.56 13.46
N VAL A 287 19.58 37.19 14.68
CA VAL A 287 19.32 38.15 15.76
C VAL A 287 20.61 38.88 16.15
N ALA A 288 21.71 38.15 16.32
CA ALA A 288 23.01 38.75 16.64
C ALA A 288 23.48 39.73 15.54
N GLU A 289 23.33 39.37 14.26
CA GLU A 289 23.63 40.25 13.12
C GLU A 289 22.79 41.54 13.17
N ALA A 290 21.49 41.44 13.44
CA ALA A 290 20.61 42.60 13.57
C ALA A 290 21.02 43.52 14.74
N GLU A 291 21.32 42.94 15.90
CA GLU A 291 21.79 43.70 17.08
C GLU A 291 23.13 44.42 16.83
N THR A 292 24.03 43.81 16.05
CA THR A 292 25.28 44.49 15.66
C THR A 292 25.06 45.65 14.69
N ARG A 293 24.04 45.56 13.83
CA ARG A 293 23.68 46.59 12.85
C ARG A 293 22.96 47.79 13.48
N ASP A 294 22.16 47.55 14.52
CA ASP A 294 21.39 48.57 15.23
C ASP A 294 22.20 49.30 16.33
N ARG A 295 23.46 48.95 16.57
CA ARG A 295 24.35 49.77 17.42
C ARG A 295 24.62 51.12 16.74
N PRO A 296 24.20 52.25 17.33
CA PRO A 296 24.56 53.57 16.81
C PRO A 296 26.03 53.81 17.14
N GLY A 297 26.90 53.70 16.13
CA GLY A 297 28.34 53.95 16.27
C GLY A 297 29.25 53.28 15.24
N GLY A 298 28.74 52.41 14.36
CA GLY A 298 29.53 51.65 13.39
C GLY A 298 29.76 52.29 12.01
N GLN A 299 29.44 53.57 11.82
CA GLN A 299 30.02 54.36 10.73
C GLN A 299 31.21 55.13 11.29
N ASN A 300 32.38 54.48 11.29
CA ASN A 300 33.70 55.08 11.17
C ASN A 300 34.74 53.97 11.15
N SER A 301 35.17 53.56 9.95
CA SER A 301 36.54 53.18 9.52
C SER A 301 36.45 52.30 8.28
#